data_AF-K5VPB2-F1
#
_entry.id   AF-K5VPB2-F1
#
_cell.length_a   1.000
_cell.length_b   1.000
_cell.length_c   1.000
_cell.angle_alpha   90.00
_cell.angle_beta   90.00
_cell.angle_gamma   90.00
#
_symmetry.space_group_name_H-M   'P 1'
#
loop_
_entity.id
_entity.type
_entity.pdbx_description
1 polymer ?
#
loop_
_entity_poly.entity_id
_entity_poly.type
_entity_poly.pdbx_seq_one_letter_code
_entity_poly.pdbx_strand_id
1 'polypeptide(L)'
;LTSFNVAFGVYISINQLQFIAQNNCSCFPHVVNLACQSVLSAITELEYVKETSQDFEPEKFSLHNFLDAVKHDPIATLRSLIRAIRASALRRQHFMQILVNMDMAILQLLKDIETRWSSTYLMIDWAILLREAIEQFLYGSEFAELRKYSMNNEEWKALEVFHEILQVSLVF
;
A
#
# COMPACT_ATOMS: atom_id res chain seq x y z
N LEU A 1 19.47 -42.80 -35.48
CA LEU A 1 19.32 -42.19 -34.14
C LEU A 1 18.25 -41.11 -34.27
N THR A 2 17.01 -41.54 -34.18
CA THR A 2 15.80 -40.75 -34.43
C THR A 2 14.97 -40.71 -33.16
N SER A 3 14.49 -39.51 -32.84
CA SER A 3 13.33 -39.22 -32.00
C SER A 3 13.49 -39.39 -30.49
N PHE A 4 13.50 -38.26 -29.77
CA PHE A 4 12.68 -38.12 -28.57
C PHE A 4 12.21 -36.66 -28.44
N ASN A 5 10.90 -36.47 -28.63
CA ASN A 5 10.15 -35.26 -28.33
C ASN A 5 10.13 -35.06 -26.81
N VAL A 6 10.51 -33.89 -26.32
CA VAL A 6 10.16 -33.45 -24.97
C VAL A 6 9.45 -32.11 -25.08
N ALA A 7 8.20 -32.14 -24.61
CA ALA A 7 7.24 -31.07 -24.65
C ALA A 7 7.52 -30.01 -23.57
N PHE A 8 7.09 -28.80 -23.90
CA PHE A 8 6.53 -27.75 -23.02
C PHE A 8 7.27 -27.41 -21.73
N GLY A 9 7.93 -26.27 -21.78
CA GLY A 9 8.40 -25.53 -20.61
C GLY A 9 9.15 -24.31 -21.08
N VAL A 10 8.43 -23.29 -21.56
CA VAL A 10 9.03 -21.99 -21.90
C VAL A 10 9.45 -21.32 -20.58
N TYR A 11 10.66 -21.65 -20.13
CA TYR A 11 11.45 -20.76 -19.30
C TYR A 11 11.75 -19.53 -20.15
N ILE A 12 10.98 -18.46 -19.97
CA ILE A 12 11.32 -17.15 -20.53
C ILE A 12 12.54 -16.65 -19.76
N SER A 13 13.71 -16.95 -20.32
CA SER A 13 14.99 -16.36 -19.93
C SER A 13 14.93 -14.86 -20.23
N ILE A 14 14.89 -14.04 -19.19
CA ILE A 14 14.89 -12.56 -19.21
C ILE A 14 16.28 -12.05 -19.65
N ASN A 15 16.69 -12.33 -20.89
CA ASN A 15 18.04 -11.94 -21.33
C ASN A 15 18.16 -11.56 -22.82
N GLN A 16 17.09 -11.17 -23.51
CA GLN A 16 17.22 -10.57 -24.84
C GLN A 16 16.19 -9.46 -25.12
N LEU A 17 16.32 -8.35 -24.39
CA LEU A 17 15.83 -7.06 -24.89
C LEU A 17 17.06 -6.23 -25.28
N GLN A 18 17.39 -6.27 -26.57
CA GLN A 18 18.34 -5.32 -27.16
C GLN A 18 17.72 -3.92 -27.05
N PHE A 19 18.37 -3.05 -26.29
CA PHE A 19 18.03 -1.63 -26.20
C PHE A 19 18.24 -0.97 -27.56
N ILE A 20 17.14 -0.68 -28.26
CA ILE A 20 17.16 0.20 -29.42
C ILE A 20 17.03 1.63 -28.89
N ALA A 21 18.13 2.38 -28.96
CA ALA A 21 18.16 3.79 -28.65
C ALA A 21 17.35 4.59 -29.69
N GLN A 22 16.12 4.96 -29.33
CA GLN A 22 15.39 6.05 -29.96
C GLN A 22 14.97 7.05 -28.87
N ASN A 23 15.35 8.30 -29.07
CA ASN A 23 15.15 9.38 -28.12
C ASN A 23 13.66 9.60 -27.86
N ASN A 24 13.28 9.44 -26.59
CA ASN A 24 11.97 9.77 -25.99
C ASN A 24 10.84 8.73 -26.09
N CYS A 25 11.17 7.43 -25.97
CA CYS A 25 10.19 6.43 -25.57
C CYS A 25 10.35 6.15 -24.07
N SER A 26 9.35 6.52 -23.27
CA SER A 26 9.25 6.13 -21.88
C SER A 26 9.27 4.59 -21.79
N CYS A 27 10.19 4.02 -21.01
CA CYS A 27 10.24 2.57 -20.83
C CYS A 27 8.91 2.09 -20.24
N PHE A 28 8.49 0.86 -20.57
CA PHE A 28 7.24 0.30 -20.08
C PHE A 28 7.04 0.49 -18.56
N PRO A 29 8.05 0.23 -17.69
CA PRO A 29 7.94 0.53 -16.26
C PRO A 29 7.66 2.00 -15.93
N HIS A 30 8.21 2.95 -16.69
CA HIS A 30 7.95 4.36 -16.50
C HIS A 30 6.53 4.74 -16.92
N VAL A 31 6.01 4.17 -18.01
CA VAL A 31 4.61 4.38 -18.43
C VAL A 31 3.63 3.86 -17.38
N VAL A 32 3.86 2.64 -16.86
CA VAL A 32 3.04 2.07 -15.79
C VAL A 32 3.09 2.96 -14.54
N ASN A 33 4.28 3.44 -14.16
CA ASN A 33 4.42 4.34 -13.02
C ASN A 33 3.67 5.66 -13.21
N LEU A 34 3.72 6.28 -14.39
CA LEU A 34 2.97 7.50 -14.69
C LEU A 34 1.45 7.25 -14.63
N ALA A 35 0.97 6.12 -15.17
CA ALA A 35 -0.44 5.77 -15.11
C ALA A 35 -0.92 5.57 -13.67
N CYS A 36 -0.16 4.84 -12.85
CA CYS A 36 -0.48 4.64 -11.43
C CYS A 36 -0.48 5.95 -10.66
N GLN A 37 0.53 6.81 -10.84
CA GLN A 37 0.58 8.13 -10.22
C GLN A 37 -0.60 9.01 -10.65
N SER A 38 -1.03 8.93 -11.92
CA SER A 38 -2.20 9.66 -12.40
C SER A 38 -3.49 9.19 -11.71
N VAL A 39 -3.69 7.87 -11.59
CA VAL A 39 -4.84 7.31 -10.86
C VAL A 39 -4.80 7.73 -9.40
N LEU A 40 -3.65 7.60 -8.73
CA LEU A 40 -3.47 7.98 -7.34
C LEU A 40 -3.77 9.47 -7.12
N SER A 41 -3.30 10.34 -8.01
CA SER A 41 -3.58 11.79 -7.94
C SER A 41 -5.06 12.15 -8.03
N ALA A 42 -5.89 11.27 -8.58
CA ALA A 42 -7.34 11.47 -8.68
C ALA A 42 -8.11 10.94 -7.46
N ILE A 43 -7.50 10.07 -6.64
CA ILE A 43 -8.19 9.37 -5.54
C ILE A 43 -7.59 9.66 -4.15
N THR A 44 -6.38 10.21 -4.07
CA THR A 44 -5.71 10.56 -2.81
C THR A 44 -4.82 11.79 -2.98
N GLU A 45 -4.66 12.54 -1.90
CA GLU A 45 -3.77 13.70 -1.81
C GLU A 45 -2.30 13.23 -1.76
N LEU A 46 -1.64 13.29 -2.92
CA LEU A 46 -0.25 12.84 -3.08
C LEU A 46 0.78 13.66 -2.28
N GLU A 47 0.41 14.84 -1.76
CA GLU A 47 1.31 15.68 -0.97
C GLU A 47 1.81 14.97 0.29
N TYR A 48 1.01 14.06 0.85
CA TYR A 48 1.37 13.24 2.01
C TYR A 48 2.27 12.05 1.68
N VAL A 49 2.64 11.82 0.40
CA VAL A 49 3.52 10.71 -0.02
C VAL A 49 5.01 11.03 0.22
N LYS A 50 5.38 12.30 0.31
CA LYS A 50 6.78 12.72 0.50
C LYS A 50 7.25 12.44 1.93
N GLU A 51 8.47 11.92 2.11
CA GLU A 51 8.98 11.60 3.47
C GLU A 51 9.12 12.84 4.37
N THR A 52 9.22 14.04 3.77
CA THR A 52 9.35 15.32 4.48
C THR A 52 8.01 16.03 4.70
N SER A 53 6.88 15.47 4.26
CA SER A 53 5.56 16.09 4.44
C SER A 53 5.12 16.01 5.90
N GLN A 54 4.27 16.94 6.33
CA GLN A 54 3.53 16.76 7.58
C GLN A 54 2.62 15.52 7.47
N ASP A 55 2.30 14.91 8.60
CA ASP A 55 1.34 13.82 8.64
C ASP A 55 -0.08 14.34 8.43
N PHE A 56 -0.89 13.59 7.70
CA PHE A 56 -2.31 13.88 7.54
C PHE A 56 -3.01 13.79 8.90
N GLU A 57 -3.86 14.75 9.23
CA GLU A 57 -4.71 14.70 10.42
C GLU A 57 -6.17 14.51 10.01
N PRO A 58 -6.72 13.29 10.10
CA PRO A 58 -8.11 13.04 9.73
C PRO A 58 -9.07 13.83 10.62
N GLU A 59 -9.96 14.63 10.00
CA GLU A 59 -11.03 15.32 10.70
C GLU A 59 -12.08 14.30 11.21
N LYS A 60 -12.54 14.41 12.46
CA LYS A 60 -13.55 13.50 13.02
C LYS A 60 -14.95 13.87 12.55
N PHE A 61 -15.30 13.51 11.32
CA PHE A 61 -16.68 13.56 10.85
C PHE A 61 -17.41 12.25 11.16
N SER A 62 -18.72 12.33 11.37
CA SER A 62 -19.55 11.13 11.33
C SER A 62 -19.67 10.67 9.89
N LEU A 63 -18.74 9.82 9.46
CA LEU A 63 -18.82 9.11 8.19
C LEU A 63 -19.93 8.07 8.30
N HIS A 64 -21.04 8.31 7.61
CA HIS A 64 -22.17 7.39 7.57
C HIS A 64 -22.32 6.69 6.22
N ASN A 65 -21.57 7.12 5.19
CA ASN A 65 -21.66 6.54 3.86
C ASN A 65 -20.28 6.43 3.20
N PHE A 66 -20.20 5.52 2.22
CA PHE A 66 -19.01 5.22 1.44
C PHE A 66 -18.40 6.44 0.72
N LEU A 67 -19.23 7.36 0.22
CA LEU A 67 -18.73 8.53 -0.53
C LEU A 67 -17.98 9.49 0.40
N ASP A 68 -18.46 9.66 1.63
CA ASP A 68 -17.78 10.46 2.64
C ASP A 68 -16.48 9.78 3.11
N ALA A 69 -16.46 8.44 3.16
CA ALA A 69 -15.23 7.68 3.40
C ALA A 69 -14.17 7.89 2.32
N VAL A 70 -14.56 7.86 1.05
CA VAL A 70 -13.64 8.15 -0.06
C VAL A 70 -13.09 9.58 0.02
N LYS A 71 -13.94 10.57 0.36
CA LYS A 71 -13.53 11.98 0.46
C LYS A 71 -12.58 12.26 1.62
N HIS A 72 -12.60 11.43 2.66
CA HIS A 72 -11.76 11.59 3.84
C HIS A 72 -10.34 11.03 3.65
N ASP A 73 -10.05 10.53 2.45
CA ASP A 73 -8.74 10.01 2.04
C ASP A 73 -8.17 8.94 3.01
N PRO A 74 -8.73 7.73 2.98
CA PRO A 74 -8.27 6.64 3.83
C PRO A 74 -6.86 6.18 3.45
N ILE A 75 -6.40 6.45 2.22
CA ILE A 75 -5.03 6.14 1.79
C ILE A 75 -4.04 7.06 2.50
N ALA A 76 -4.31 8.38 2.56
CA ALA A 76 -3.49 9.32 3.31
C ALA A 76 -3.47 9.02 4.81
N THR A 77 -4.63 8.71 5.38
CA THR A 77 -4.76 8.29 6.79
C THR A 77 -3.91 7.05 7.09
N LEU A 78 -4.05 6.00 6.28
CA LEU A 78 -3.27 4.77 6.42
C LEU A 78 -1.76 5.03 6.29
N ARG A 79 -1.37 5.87 5.33
CA ARG A 79 0.04 6.23 5.09
C ARG A 79 0.65 6.90 6.32
N SER A 80 -0.03 7.87 6.91
CA SER A 80 0.44 8.55 8.12
C SER A 80 0.46 7.63 9.33
N LEU A 81 -0.52 6.73 9.48
CA LEU A 81 -0.49 5.69 10.51
C LEU A 81 0.76 4.82 10.41
N ILE A 82 1.03 4.27 9.23
CA ILE A 82 2.18 3.38 9.01
C ILE A 82 3.50 4.13 9.25
N ARG A 83 3.61 5.39 8.80
CA ARG A 83 4.76 6.24 9.11
C ARG A 83 4.94 6.42 10.61
N ALA A 84 3.88 6.76 11.33
CA ALA A 84 3.94 6.99 12.77
C ALA A 84 4.32 5.73 13.56
N ILE A 85 3.81 4.55 13.18
CA ILE A 85 4.21 3.27 13.78
C ILE A 85 5.69 3.00 13.49
N ARG A 86 6.13 3.18 12.24
CA ARG A 86 7.50 2.84 11.83
C ARG A 86 8.56 3.82 12.33
N ALA A 87 8.19 5.07 12.60
CA ALA A 87 9.10 6.09 13.09
C ALA A 87 9.70 5.76 14.48
N SER A 88 9.00 4.96 15.29
CA SER A 88 9.47 4.59 16.64
C SER A 88 9.85 3.12 16.72
N ALA A 89 11.03 2.82 17.28
CA ALA A 89 11.43 1.45 17.59
C ALA A 89 10.47 0.79 18.60
N LEU A 90 10.02 1.56 19.61
CA LEU A 90 9.11 1.08 20.63
C LEU A 90 7.73 0.70 20.04
N ARG A 91 7.19 1.55 19.15
CA ARG A 91 5.91 1.27 18.47
C ARG A 91 5.99 0.03 17.60
N ARG A 92 7.08 -0.14 16.84
CA ARG A 92 7.33 -1.35 16.03
C ARG A 92 7.41 -2.61 16.88
N GLN A 93 8.11 -2.55 18.01
CA GLN A 93 8.22 -3.68 18.94
C GLN A 93 6.86 -4.04 19.54
N HIS A 94 6.09 -3.04 19.96
CA HIS A 94 4.74 -3.28 20.51
C HIS A 94 3.80 -3.87 19.46
N PHE A 95 3.81 -3.34 18.23
CA PHE A 95 3.04 -3.92 17.13
C PHE A 95 3.44 -5.39 16.86
N MET A 96 4.75 -5.69 16.90
CA MET A 96 5.24 -7.07 16.78
C MET A 96 4.72 -7.98 17.90
N GLN A 97 4.66 -7.48 19.14
CA GLN A 97 4.10 -8.22 20.28
C GLN A 97 2.61 -8.52 20.07
N ILE A 98 1.84 -7.58 19.54
CA ILE A 98 0.43 -7.79 19.19
C ILE A 98 0.31 -8.93 18.17
N LEU A 99 1.12 -8.92 17.11
CA LEU A 99 1.11 -10.00 16.11
C LEU A 99 1.40 -11.37 16.71
N VAL A 100 2.40 -11.45 17.60
CA VAL A 100 2.75 -12.70 18.31
C VAL A 100 1.59 -13.16 19.20
N ASN A 101 0.93 -12.25 19.90
CA ASN A 101 -0.19 -12.58 20.78
C ASN A 101 -1.42 -13.05 20.01
N MET A 102 -1.58 -12.61 18.77
CA MET A 102 -2.66 -13.02 17.86
C MET A 102 -2.33 -14.26 17.02
N ASP A 103 -1.14 -14.85 17.20
CA ASP A 103 -0.62 -15.95 16.35
C ASP A 103 -0.63 -15.61 14.84
N MET A 104 -0.39 -14.34 14.52
CA MET A 104 -0.29 -13.85 13.15
C MET A 104 1.15 -13.88 12.64
N ALA A 105 1.31 -13.93 11.32
CA ALA A 105 2.63 -13.82 10.70
C ALA A 105 3.30 -12.50 11.11
N ILE A 106 4.55 -12.58 11.56
CA ILE A 106 5.34 -11.42 12.02
C ILE A 106 5.79 -10.61 10.79
N LEU A 107 4.88 -9.79 10.29
CA LEU A 107 5.04 -8.95 9.12
C LEU A 107 5.18 -7.47 9.51
N GLN A 108 6.15 -6.77 8.92
CA GLN A 108 6.29 -5.32 9.08
C GLN A 108 5.43 -4.54 8.08
N LEU A 109 4.61 -3.61 8.56
CA LEU A 109 3.84 -2.71 7.70
C LEU A 109 4.72 -2.05 6.61
N LEU A 110 4.30 -2.12 5.35
CA LEU A 110 5.03 -1.56 4.22
C LEU A 110 4.74 -0.07 4.06
N LYS A 111 5.79 0.73 3.85
CA LYS A 111 5.64 2.17 3.54
C LYS A 111 5.29 2.35 2.07
N ASP A 112 4.48 3.35 1.80
CA ASP A 112 4.32 3.92 0.46
C ASP A 112 5.61 4.65 0.02
N ILE A 113 5.99 4.48 -1.24
CA ILE A 113 7.20 5.04 -1.86
C ILE A 113 6.82 5.65 -3.22
N GLU A 114 6.84 6.98 -3.32
CA GLU A 114 6.38 7.75 -4.49
C GLU A 114 6.90 7.26 -5.85
N THR A 115 8.16 6.81 -5.89
CA THR A 115 8.86 6.39 -7.11
C THR A 115 8.62 4.94 -7.51
N ARG A 116 7.85 4.18 -6.71
CA ARG A 116 7.57 2.77 -6.97
C ARG A 116 6.07 2.58 -7.16
N TRP A 117 5.66 2.41 -8.41
CA TRP A 117 4.26 2.23 -8.82
C TRP A 117 3.44 1.18 -8.04
N SER A 118 4.09 0.16 -7.47
CA SER A 118 3.45 -0.89 -6.68
C SER A 118 3.36 -0.60 -5.17
N SER A 119 3.95 0.48 -4.66
CA SER A 119 4.12 0.68 -3.21
C SER A 119 2.80 0.93 -2.50
N THR A 120 1.92 1.73 -3.09
CA THR A 120 0.62 2.05 -2.49
C THR A 120 -0.25 0.80 -2.42
N TYR A 121 -0.26 -0.01 -3.49
CA TYR A 121 -0.92 -1.31 -3.49
C TYR A 121 -0.40 -2.18 -2.34
N LEU A 122 0.93 -2.38 -2.25
CA LEU A 122 1.53 -3.26 -1.24
C LEU A 122 1.30 -2.74 0.19
N MET A 123 1.27 -1.42 0.38
CA MET A 123 0.90 -0.79 1.65
C MET A 123 -0.53 -1.16 2.05
N ILE A 124 -1.48 -1.04 1.11
CA ILE A 124 -2.89 -1.35 1.38
C ILE A 124 -3.10 -2.85 1.58
N ASP A 125 -2.51 -3.69 0.73
CA ASP A 125 -2.57 -5.16 0.82
C ASP A 125 -2.13 -5.66 2.21
N TRP A 126 -0.99 -5.16 2.70
CA TRP A 126 -0.49 -5.52 4.03
C TRP A 126 -1.35 -4.95 5.15
N ALA A 127 -1.91 -3.76 4.98
CA ALA A 127 -2.79 -3.17 5.98
C ALA A 127 -4.11 -3.93 6.11
N ILE A 128 -4.68 -4.40 4.99
CA ILE A 128 -5.89 -5.24 4.98
C ILE A 128 -5.59 -6.58 5.68
N LEU A 129 -4.46 -7.23 5.34
CA LEU A 129 -4.04 -8.49 5.97
C LEU A 129 -3.84 -8.35 7.50
N LEU A 130 -3.34 -7.20 7.95
CA LEU A 130 -3.02 -6.93 9.35
C LEU A 130 -4.07 -6.07 10.05
N ARG A 131 -5.28 -5.97 9.50
CA ARG A 131 -6.33 -5.05 9.98
C ARG A 131 -6.64 -5.24 11.46
N GLU A 132 -6.87 -6.48 11.90
CA GLU A 132 -7.19 -6.78 13.30
C GLU A 132 -6.06 -6.34 14.25
N ALA A 133 -4.81 -6.58 13.87
CA ALA A 133 -3.64 -6.16 14.65
C ALA A 133 -3.51 -4.64 14.70
N ILE A 134 -3.80 -3.94 13.59
CA ILE A 134 -3.82 -2.47 13.52
C ILE A 134 -4.91 -1.92 14.44
N GLU A 135 -6.11 -2.47 14.39
CA GLU A 135 -7.22 -2.06 15.25
C GLU A 135 -6.86 -2.29 16.73
N GLN A 136 -6.33 -3.46 17.11
CA GLN A 136 -5.89 -3.70 18.48
C GLN A 136 -4.78 -2.71 18.93
N PHE A 137 -3.82 -2.42 18.06
CA PHE A 137 -2.76 -1.45 18.34
C PHE A 137 -3.33 -0.05 18.61
N LEU A 138 -4.33 0.38 17.83
CA LEU A 138 -4.98 1.68 17.98
C LEU A 138 -5.89 1.75 19.21
N TYR A 139 -6.62 0.68 19.54
CA TYR A 139 -7.46 0.64 20.74
C TYR A 139 -6.66 0.52 22.04
N GLY A 140 -5.39 0.11 21.95
CA GLY A 140 -4.43 0.11 23.05
C GLY A 140 -4.30 1.46 23.78
N SER A 141 -3.81 1.42 25.00
CA SER A 141 -3.60 2.61 25.83
C SER A 141 -2.22 3.24 25.63
N GLU A 142 -1.27 2.44 25.16
CA GLU A 142 0.16 2.72 25.06
C GLU A 142 0.48 3.84 24.08
N PHE A 143 -0.27 3.93 22.98
CA PHE A 143 -0.10 4.95 21.93
C PHE A 143 -1.43 5.63 21.60
N ALA A 144 -2.11 6.10 22.64
CA ALA A 144 -3.42 6.74 22.55
C ALA A 144 -3.47 7.91 21.56
N GLU A 145 -2.35 8.60 21.32
CA GLU A 145 -2.22 9.70 20.37
C GLU A 145 -2.43 9.26 18.92
N LEU A 146 -2.17 7.99 18.60
CA LEU A 146 -2.35 7.43 17.27
C LEU A 146 -3.80 7.04 16.97
N ARG A 147 -4.69 7.04 17.98
CA ARG A 147 -6.13 6.81 17.78
C ARG A 147 -6.78 7.77 16.80
N LYS A 148 -6.17 8.94 16.53
CA LYS A 148 -6.65 9.84 15.48
C LYS A 148 -6.70 9.15 14.11
N TYR A 149 -5.82 8.17 13.85
CA TYR A 149 -5.79 7.40 12.60
C TYR A 149 -6.74 6.19 12.57
N SER A 150 -7.66 6.06 13.53
CA SER A 150 -8.63 4.96 13.50
C SER A 150 -9.60 5.13 12.34
N MET A 151 -9.68 4.13 11.48
CA MET A 151 -10.60 4.07 10.35
C MET A 151 -11.83 3.24 10.70
N ASN A 152 -12.99 3.69 10.24
CA ASN A 152 -14.25 2.96 10.35
C ASN A 152 -14.40 1.93 9.20
N ASN A 153 -15.50 1.16 9.23
CA ASN A 153 -15.74 0.11 8.24
C ASN A 153 -15.88 0.63 6.80
N GLU A 154 -16.46 1.81 6.58
CA GLU A 154 -16.59 2.40 5.25
C GLU A 154 -15.23 2.87 4.71
N GLU A 155 -14.35 3.37 5.57
CA GLU A 155 -12.97 3.72 5.20
C GLU A 155 -12.16 2.49 4.82
N TRP A 156 -12.27 1.41 5.60
CA TRP A 156 -11.65 0.12 5.26
C TRP A 156 -12.20 -0.44 3.95
N LYS A 157 -13.51 -0.33 3.72
CA LYS A 157 -14.14 -0.73 2.45
C LYS A 157 -13.65 0.11 1.28
N ALA A 158 -13.43 1.41 1.48
CA ALA A 158 -12.82 2.27 0.47
C ALA A 158 -11.38 1.82 0.15
N LEU A 159 -10.59 1.42 1.15
CA LEU A 159 -9.26 0.83 0.92
C LEU A 159 -9.32 -0.47 0.12
N GLU A 160 -10.28 -1.35 0.37
CA GLU A 160 -10.49 -2.57 -0.42
C GLU A 160 -10.81 -2.25 -1.88
N VAL A 161 -11.67 -1.26 -2.14
CA VAL A 161 -11.98 -0.81 -3.51
C VAL A 161 -10.73 -0.22 -4.19
N PHE A 162 -9.95 0.60 -3.48
CA PHE A 162 -8.70 1.14 -4.03
C PHE A 162 -7.67 0.05 -4.29
N HIS A 163 -7.60 -0.97 -3.42
CA HIS A 163 -6.75 -2.13 -3.61
C HIS A 163 -7.09 -2.86 -4.92
N GLU A 164 -8.37 -3.10 -5.19
CA GLU A 164 -8.84 -3.72 -6.45
C GLU A 164 -8.47 -2.89 -7.69
N ILE A 165 -8.66 -1.56 -7.63
CA ILE A 165 -8.30 -0.65 -8.72
C ILE A 165 -6.79 -0.70 -9.00
N LEU A 166 -5.98 -0.66 -7.94
CA LEU A 166 -4.52 -0.67 -8.04
C LEU A 166 -3.96 -2.04 -8.43
N GLN A 167 -4.66 -3.15 -8.13
CA GLN A 167 -4.25 -4.50 -8.51
C GLN A 167 -4.06 -4.64 -10.02
N VAL A 168 -4.87 -3.95 -10.81
CA VAL A 168 -4.80 -3.97 -12.28
C VAL A 168 -3.40 -3.57 -12.77
N SER A 169 -2.70 -2.68 -12.07
CA SER A 169 -1.34 -2.29 -12.44
C SER A 169 -0.32 -3.42 -12.30
N LEU A 170 -0.55 -4.41 -11.42
CA LEU A 170 0.41 -5.45 -11.04
C LEU A 170 0.36 -6.71 -11.90
N VAL A 171 -0.66 -6.84 -12.72
CA VAL A 171 -0.92 -8.06 -13.53
C VAL A 171 -0.27 -7.96 -14.93
N PHE A 172 0.38 -6.84 -15.26
CA PHE A 172 1.05 -6.59 -16.55
C PHE A 172 2.59 -6.54 -16.42
#